data_AF-A0ABD5ZPA3-F1
#
_entry.id   AF-A0ABD5ZPA3-F1
#
_cell.length_a   1.000
_cell.length_b   1.000
_cell.length_c   1.000
_cell.angle_alpha   90.00
_cell.angle_beta   90.00
_cell.angle_gamma   90.00
#
_symmetry.space_group_name_H-M   'P 1'
#
loop_
_entity.id
_entity.type
_entity.pdbx_description
1 polymer ?
#
loop_
_entity_poly.entity_id
_entity_poly.type
_entity_poly.pdbx_seq_one_letter_code
_entity_poly.pdbx_strand_id
1 'polypeptide(L)' 'MSESEESRDERYEDVDTSHLDDVADGCGCTEIWEHTSEREDEAADESDEE' A
#
# COMPACT_ATOMS: atom_id res chain seq x y z
N MET A 1 -7.78 21.26 -18.13
CA MET A 1 -6.91 20.67 -17.10
C MET A 1 -7.28 19.20 -17.03
N SER A 2 -6.79 18.43 -17.98
CA SER A 2 -7.12 17.01 -18.21
C SER A 2 -5.98 16.43 -19.06
N GLU A 3 -4.74 16.58 -18.60
CA GLU A 3 -3.53 16.01 -19.22
C GLU A 3 -2.60 15.46 -18.12
N SER A 4 -3.17 14.93 -17.01
CA SER A 4 -2.35 14.52 -15.86
C SER A 4 -2.70 13.16 -15.26
N GLU A 5 -3.78 12.51 -15.72
CA GLU A 5 -4.15 11.17 -15.23
C GLU A 5 -3.45 10.05 -16.01
N GLU A 6 -3.39 10.11 -17.34
CA GLU A 6 -2.74 9.09 -18.19
C GLU A 6 -1.26 8.89 -17.82
N SER A 7 -0.52 9.97 -17.54
CA SER A 7 0.91 9.90 -17.19
C SER A 7 1.19 9.40 -15.77
N ARG A 8 0.17 9.34 -14.91
CA ARG A 8 0.31 8.85 -13.54
C ARG A 8 0.17 7.33 -13.49
N ASP A 9 -0.73 6.78 -14.28
CA ASP A 9 -1.02 5.34 -14.34
C ASP A 9 0.20 4.55 -14.84
N GLU A 10 0.83 5.00 -15.93
CA GLU A 10 2.06 4.43 -16.51
C GLU A 10 3.26 4.39 -15.53
N ARG A 11 3.25 5.24 -14.50
CA ARG A 11 4.30 5.27 -13.46
C ARG A 11 4.04 4.29 -12.32
N TYR A 12 2.80 3.89 -12.12
CA TYR A 12 2.43 2.91 -11.08
C TYR A 12 2.47 1.48 -11.62
N GLU A 13 2.37 1.27 -12.94
CA GLU A 13 2.46 -0.05 -13.56
C GLU A 13 3.83 -0.75 -13.34
N ASP A 14 4.92 0.01 -13.12
CA ASP A 14 6.27 -0.52 -12.89
C ASP A 14 6.63 -0.63 -11.38
N VAL A 15 5.76 -0.17 -10.49
CA VAL A 15 6.02 -0.19 -9.04
C VAL A 15 5.55 -1.51 -8.43
N ASP A 16 6.38 -2.10 -7.57
CA ASP A 16 5.98 -3.25 -6.77
C ASP A 16 4.93 -2.84 -5.73
N THR A 17 3.67 -3.10 -6.04
CA THR A 17 2.50 -2.86 -5.17
C THR A 17 2.05 -4.15 -4.48
N SER A 18 2.86 -5.21 -4.50
CA SER A 18 2.52 -6.52 -3.90
C SER A 18 2.18 -6.41 -2.42
N HIS A 19 2.81 -5.48 -1.70
CA HIS A 19 2.51 -5.18 -0.30
C HIS A 19 1.14 -4.51 -0.10
N LEU A 20 0.50 -3.97 -1.14
CA LEU A 20 -0.84 -3.40 -1.09
C LEU A 20 -1.92 -4.40 -1.56
N ASP A 21 -1.57 -5.63 -1.96
CA ASP A 21 -2.53 -6.62 -2.47
C ASP A 21 -3.60 -7.03 -1.43
N ASP A 22 -3.25 -6.92 -0.14
CA ASP A 22 -4.17 -7.15 0.97
C ASP A 22 -5.19 -6.00 1.15
N VAL A 23 -4.94 -4.85 0.53
CA VAL A 23 -5.81 -3.67 0.58
C VAL A 23 -6.72 -3.66 -0.64
N ALA A 24 -8.03 -3.55 -0.41
CA ALA A 24 -9.00 -3.51 -1.49
C ALA A 24 -8.86 -2.26 -2.37
N ASP A 25 -9.04 -2.43 -3.68
CA ASP A 25 -9.03 -1.30 -4.61
C ASP A 25 -10.18 -0.32 -4.28
N GLY A 26 -9.83 0.96 -4.12
CA GLY A 26 -10.78 2.00 -3.70
C GLY A 26 -10.92 2.19 -2.18
N CYS A 27 -10.09 1.55 -1.36
CA CYS A 27 -10.00 1.85 0.07
C CYS A 27 -9.58 3.31 0.33
N GLY A 28 -10.14 3.92 1.37
CA GLY A 28 -9.77 5.26 1.80
C GLY A 28 -8.38 5.32 2.45
N CYS A 29 -7.80 6.53 2.52
CA CYS A 29 -6.47 6.74 3.11
C CYS A 29 -6.35 6.27 4.56
N THR A 30 -7.43 6.34 5.34
CA THR A 30 -7.47 5.84 6.72
C THR A 30 -7.38 4.32 6.77
N GLU A 31 -8.17 3.64 5.95
CA GLU A 31 -8.22 2.18 5.92
C GLU A 31 -6.87 1.60 5.46
N ILE A 32 -6.22 2.22 4.47
CA ILE A 32 -4.85 1.85 4.03
C ILE A 32 -3.85 1.95 5.20
N TRP A 33 -3.97 2.99 6.03
CA TRP A 33 -3.07 3.22 7.15
C TRP A 33 -3.28 2.21 8.28
N GLU A 34 -4.53 1.81 8.55
CA GLU A 34 -4.86 0.74 9.49
C GLU A 34 -4.21 -0.58 9.05
N HIS A 35 -4.47 -1.02 7.80
CA HIS A 35 -3.88 -2.25 7.25
C HIS A 35 -2.34 -2.27 7.28
N THR A 36 -1.70 -1.15 6.93
CA THR A 36 -0.23 -1.09 6.92
C THR A 36 0.33 -1.09 8.33
N SER A 37 -0.32 -0.40 9.28
CA SER A 37 0.16 -0.33 10.66
C SER A 37 0.02 -1.67 11.38
N GLU A 38 -1.07 -2.39 11.16
CA GLU A 38 -1.29 -3.72 11.73
C GLU A 38 -0.21 -4.73 11.28
N ARG A 39 0.18 -4.69 10.00
CA ARG A 39 1.26 -5.52 9.47
C ARG A 39 2.63 -5.20 10.07
N GLU A 40 2.93 -3.92 10.25
CA GLU A 40 4.21 -3.49 10.82
C GLU A 40 4.32 -3.88 12.30
N ASP A 41 3.21 -3.85 13.05
CA ASP A 41 3.14 -4.37 14.43
C ASP A 41 3.34 -5.90 14.47
N GLU A 42 2.72 -6.66 13.55
CA GLU A 42 2.92 -8.11 13.44
C GLU A 42 4.39 -8.47 13.11
N ALA A 43 4.98 -7.81 12.11
CA ALA A 43 6.37 -8.03 11.73
C ALA A 43 7.38 -7.63 12.83
N ALA A 44 7.03 -6.66 13.67
CA ALA A 44 7.84 -6.24 14.81
C ALA A 44 7.81 -7.26 15.95
N ASP A 45 6.65 -7.87 16.23
CA ASP A 45 6.49 -8.92 17.25
C ASP A 45 7.28 -10.19 16.88
N GLU A 46 7.35 -10.52 15.59
CA GLU A 46 8.14 -11.65 15.07
C GLU A 46 9.66 -11.42 15.12
N SER A 47 10.11 -10.16 15.16
CA SER A 47 11.53 -9.80 15.13
C SER A 47 12.19 -9.71 16.52
N ASP A 48 11.39 -9.70 17.59
CA ASP A 48 11.85 -9.66 18.99
C ASP A 48 11.90 -11.07 19.63
N GLU A 49 11.94 -12.15 18.83
CA GLU A 49 12.12 -13.54 19.33
C GLU A 49 13.43 -14.21 18.82
N GLU A 50 14.45 -13.44 18.41
CA GLU A 50 15.79 -13.93 18.04
C GLU A 50 16.95 -13.42 18.92
#